data_AF-A0A3B0BB15-F1
#
_entry.id   AF-A0A3B0BB15-F1
#
_cell.length_a   1.000
_cell.length_b   1.000
_cell.length_c   1.000
_cell.angle_alpha   90.00
_cell.angle_beta   90.00
_cell.angle_gamma   90.00
#
_symmetry.space_group_name_H-M   'P 1'
#
loop_
_entity.id
_entity.type
_entity.pdbx_description
1 polymer ?
#
loop_
_entity_poly.entity_id
_entity_poly.type
_entity_poly.pdbx_seq_one_letter_code
_entity_poly.pdbx_strand_id
1 'polypeptide(L)'
;MKHTDTVVYEAARILAVPDRTLPERKRVPAGWSAVPIGPAGHELKLAWSGLALQPLLASPHTSARLRVTIAVEMREVLFVEAYLLESGERLGSFDIRYAYVFQPFELPLSLQQVEAVIRQGIGLRIIETDATLWVFDGLQNDEARRFFTPHLMLAEQGRPIGQFQKRMLSLDSLQPFGWLEGCVLDGLYALRQVTDANRVEQVLDSHLSEYVTEDGQLRYEDLHGVPSDGRFSGIESTLPIAVIAKRQPDHPLVKQLVAYWAAHLVDDKGVLSAESSITAEGAYTMAYPMAVLASRLQSKELAQLAIRQLLLRRQKLVDGRDLYGIVSNGGDRRIMRNWARSYTWYMLGFVRTWMELQHAPYAAEISGMEELTAEFRRIADIVVSLREPEGLWSCFLGEPETGIETSGSAGIAAALALGARHGLLPPASLDAAREAMQALEAYVTPDGLLHGVCQHNCGGLVLQRGGYRVLSQMGMGLLAQLYAAVHTESLEVI
;
A
#
# COMPACT_ATOMS: atom_id res chain seq x y z
N MET A 1 2.34 27.59 -23.63
CA MET A 1 1.51 27.95 -22.44
C MET A 1 1.90 27.01 -21.31
N LYS A 2 2.19 27.52 -20.11
CA LYS A 2 2.35 26.66 -18.94
C LYS A 2 0.98 26.05 -18.65
N HIS A 3 0.73 24.81 -19.07
CA HIS A 3 -0.38 24.04 -18.50
C HIS A 3 -0.06 23.89 -17.01
N THR A 4 -0.78 24.63 -16.18
CA THR A 4 -0.73 24.48 -14.73
C THR A 4 -1.41 23.15 -14.43
N ASP A 5 -0.67 22.21 -13.83
CA ASP A 5 -1.21 20.95 -13.32
C ASP A 5 -2.12 21.25 -12.12
N THR A 6 -3.30 21.79 -12.39
CA THR A 6 -4.25 22.31 -11.39
C THR A 6 -5.12 21.17 -10.88
N VAL A 7 -4.94 20.83 -9.60
CA VAL A 7 -5.81 19.92 -8.87
C VAL A 7 -6.39 20.69 -7.70
N VAL A 8 -7.71 20.65 -7.54
CA VAL A 8 -8.43 21.33 -6.47
C VAL A 8 -9.28 20.32 -5.71
N TYR A 9 -9.24 20.44 -4.39
CA TYR A 9 -10.04 19.66 -3.46
C TYR A 9 -10.96 20.60 -2.69
N GLU A 10 -12.25 20.28 -2.63
CA GLU A 10 -13.18 20.96 -1.74
C GLU A 10 -13.81 19.94 -0.78
N ALA A 11 -13.47 20.05 0.51
CA ALA A 11 -14.02 19.21 1.56
C ALA A 11 -15.51 19.47 1.74
N ALA A 12 -16.25 18.40 2.05
CA ALA A 12 -17.67 18.47 2.33
C ALA A 12 -17.95 19.07 3.71
N ARG A 13 -19.04 19.81 3.82
CA ARG A 13 -19.71 20.08 5.10
C ARG A 13 -20.71 18.98 5.38
N ILE A 14 -20.63 18.40 6.58
CA ILE A 14 -21.61 17.42 7.07
C ILE A 14 -22.88 18.15 7.50
N LEU A 15 -24.02 17.75 6.93
CA LEU A 15 -25.34 18.30 7.25
C LEU A 15 -26.09 17.45 8.27
N ALA A 16 -26.00 16.13 8.14
CA ALA A 16 -26.64 15.17 9.04
C ALA A 16 -25.86 13.86 9.02
N VAL A 17 -25.82 13.18 10.16
CA VAL A 17 -25.20 11.88 10.35
C VAL A 17 -26.21 10.89 10.94
N PRO A 18 -26.10 9.60 10.60
CA PRO A 18 -26.83 8.55 11.30
C PRO A 18 -26.43 8.45 12.77
N ASP A 19 -27.38 8.20 13.67
CA ASP A 19 -27.10 7.89 15.06
C ASP A 19 -26.66 6.43 15.19
N ARG A 20 -25.34 6.20 15.16
CA ARG A 20 -24.70 4.89 15.30
C ARG A 20 -23.47 5.01 16.18
N THR A 21 -23.16 3.94 16.91
CA THR A 21 -21.91 3.82 17.67
C THR A 21 -20.94 2.91 16.93
N LEU A 22 -19.63 3.17 17.09
CA LEU A 22 -18.59 2.29 16.55
C LEU A 22 -18.79 0.84 17.02
N PRO A 23 -18.48 -0.16 16.17
CA PRO A 23 -18.53 -1.56 16.58
C PRO A 23 -17.63 -1.82 17.79
N GLU A 24 -18.02 -2.75 18.65
CA GLU A 24 -17.19 -3.16 19.77
C GLU A 24 -15.79 -3.56 19.30
N ARG A 25 -14.76 -3.16 20.07
CA ARG A 25 -13.34 -3.45 19.82
C ARG A 25 -12.72 -2.77 18.58
N LYS A 26 -13.46 -1.96 17.84
CA LYS A 26 -12.91 -1.12 16.76
C LYS A 26 -12.56 0.26 17.29
N ARG A 27 -11.57 0.89 16.66
CA ARG A 27 -11.14 2.27 16.96
C ARG A 27 -10.85 3.01 15.65
N VAL A 28 -11.16 4.30 15.61
CA VAL A 28 -10.71 5.19 14.53
C VAL A 28 -9.23 5.50 14.76
N PRO A 29 -8.34 5.32 13.76
CA PRO A 29 -6.90 5.43 13.95
C PRO A 29 -6.47 6.83 14.38
N ALA A 30 -5.29 6.91 14.97
CA ALA A 30 -4.55 8.15 15.23
C ALA A 30 -5.32 9.26 16.01
N GLY A 31 -6.40 8.90 16.71
CA GLY A 31 -7.25 9.86 17.40
C GLY A 31 -8.06 10.76 16.46
N TRP A 32 -8.20 10.35 15.19
CA TRP A 32 -9.04 11.03 14.21
C TRP A 32 -10.53 10.75 14.47
N SER A 33 -11.40 11.39 13.71
CA SER A 33 -12.86 11.31 13.85
C SER A 33 -13.52 10.72 12.60
N ALA A 34 -14.65 10.06 12.79
CA ALA A 34 -15.37 9.35 11.73
C ALA A 34 -16.89 9.55 11.85
N VAL A 35 -17.57 9.40 10.72
CA VAL A 35 -19.04 9.41 10.63
C VAL A 35 -19.56 8.17 9.93
N PRO A 36 -20.74 7.65 10.35
CA PRO A 36 -21.33 6.47 9.74
C PRO A 36 -22.10 6.80 8.46
N ILE A 37 -22.16 5.83 7.55
CA ILE A 37 -23.08 5.75 6.43
C ILE A 37 -23.94 4.51 6.68
N GLY A 38 -25.25 4.70 6.82
CA GLY A 38 -26.22 3.62 7.06
C GLY A 38 -27.13 3.36 5.85
N PRO A 39 -28.15 2.50 6.03
CA PRO A 39 -29.15 2.22 4.99
C PRO A 39 -30.11 3.41 4.77
N ALA A 40 -31.08 3.25 3.86
CA ALA A 40 -32.13 4.25 3.65
C ALA A 40 -32.84 4.65 4.96
N GLY A 41 -33.08 5.94 5.14
CA GLY A 41 -33.56 6.56 6.39
C GLY A 41 -32.44 6.89 7.40
N HIS A 42 -31.23 6.39 7.17
CA HIS A 42 -30.05 6.58 7.99
C HIS A 42 -28.85 6.97 7.11
N GLU A 43 -29.03 7.97 6.26
CA GLU A 43 -28.02 8.42 5.31
C GLU A 43 -27.06 9.46 5.91
N LEU A 44 -25.81 9.46 5.42
CA LEU A 44 -24.89 10.59 5.62
C LEU A 44 -25.24 11.69 4.62
N LYS A 45 -25.46 12.92 5.08
CA LYS A 45 -25.81 14.07 4.22
C LYS A 45 -24.67 15.08 4.18
N LEU A 46 -24.26 15.46 2.98
CA LEU A 46 -23.10 16.30 2.70
C LEU A 46 -23.46 17.48 1.79
N ALA A 47 -22.75 18.59 1.91
CA ALA A 47 -22.87 19.76 1.03
C ALA A 47 -21.52 20.44 0.77
N TRP A 48 -21.45 21.22 -0.31
CA TRP A 48 -20.26 21.97 -0.71
C TRP A 48 -20.61 23.42 -1.00
N SER A 49 -19.64 24.32 -0.88
CA SER A 49 -19.81 25.73 -1.26
C SER A 49 -19.61 25.93 -2.77
N GLY A 50 -18.76 25.10 -3.38
CA GLY A 50 -18.31 25.22 -4.76
C GLY A 50 -17.29 26.34 -5.00
N LEU A 51 -16.94 27.13 -3.97
CA LEU A 51 -16.10 28.32 -4.13
C LEU A 51 -14.70 27.97 -4.60
N ALA A 52 -14.11 26.88 -4.09
CA ALA A 52 -12.77 26.46 -4.49
C ALA A 52 -12.76 25.91 -5.92
N LEU A 53 -13.88 25.32 -6.36
CA LEU A 53 -14.00 24.60 -7.63
C LEU A 53 -14.28 25.50 -8.84
N GLN A 54 -14.75 26.73 -8.63
CA GLN A 54 -15.09 27.69 -9.69
C GLN A 54 -14.07 27.81 -10.82
N PRO A 55 -12.75 27.86 -10.57
CA PRO A 55 -11.75 27.97 -11.64
C PRO A 55 -11.77 26.80 -12.64
N LEU A 56 -12.21 25.62 -12.21
CA LEU A 56 -12.16 24.39 -13.01
C LEU A 56 -13.50 23.97 -13.60
N LEU A 57 -14.63 24.51 -13.10
CA LEU A 57 -15.97 24.18 -13.60
C LEU A 57 -16.19 24.62 -15.05
N ALA A 58 -15.51 25.68 -15.50
CA ALA A 58 -15.62 26.19 -16.87
C ALA A 58 -14.74 25.46 -17.90
N SER A 59 -13.83 24.58 -17.45
CA SER A 59 -12.88 23.89 -18.33
C SER A 59 -13.45 22.54 -18.80
N PRO A 60 -13.66 22.33 -20.10
CA PRO A 60 -14.29 21.12 -20.63
C PRO A 60 -13.41 19.86 -20.51
N HIS A 61 -12.13 20.03 -20.17
CA HIS A 61 -11.17 18.93 -19.97
C HIS A 61 -10.96 18.58 -18.49
N THR A 62 -11.76 19.15 -17.59
CA THR A 62 -11.72 18.86 -16.17
C THR A 62 -12.32 17.49 -15.88
N SER A 63 -11.54 16.66 -15.20
CA SER A 63 -12.04 15.45 -14.54
C SER A 63 -12.59 15.81 -13.16
N ALA A 64 -13.71 15.19 -12.78
CA ALA A 64 -14.31 15.37 -11.47
C ALA A 64 -14.57 14.03 -10.79
N ARG A 65 -14.34 14.00 -9.47
CA ARG A 65 -14.53 12.84 -8.60
C ARG A 65 -15.18 13.28 -7.28
N LEU A 66 -16.15 12.51 -6.81
CA LEU A 66 -16.55 12.49 -5.40
C LEU A 66 -15.75 11.38 -4.71
N ARG A 67 -15.13 11.69 -3.57
CA ARG A 67 -14.35 10.72 -2.79
C ARG A 67 -14.79 10.63 -1.35
N VAL A 68 -14.67 9.42 -0.82
CA VAL A 68 -14.77 9.11 0.60
C VAL A 68 -13.60 8.20 0.97
N THR A 69 -13.13 8.30 2.21
CA THR A 69 -12.03 7.46 2.71
C THR A 69 -12.47 6.72 3.95
N ILE A 70 -12.16 5.43 3.99
CA ILE A 70 -12.55 4.52 5.06
C ILE A 70 -11.82 4.85 6.36
N ALA A 71 -12.59 4.99 7.44
CA ALA A 71 -12.06 5.27 8.78
C ALA A 71 -12.00 4.04 9.68
N VAL A 72 -12.79 3.00 9.37
CA VAL A 72 -12.82 1.75 10.14
C VAL A 72 -12.82 0.58 9.17
N GLU A 73 -11.91 -0.37 9.41
CA GLU A 73 -11.79 -1.59 8.63
C GLU A 73 -13.07 -2.42 8.65
N MET A 74 -13.42 -2.99 7.50
CA MET A 74 -14.62 -3.78 7.33
C MET A 74 -14.42 -4.97 6.37
N ARG A 75 -15.15 -6.07 6.60
CA ARG A 75 -14.97 -7.37 5.92
C ARG A 75 -16.15 -7.77 5.02
N GLU A 76 -16.91 -6.81 4.54
CA GLU A 76 -18.12 -7.07 3.75
C GLU A 76 -18.02 -6.48 2.34
N VAL A 77 -19.01 -6.79 1.51
CA VAL A 77 -19.22 -6.20 0.19
C VAL A 77 -20.39 -5.24 0.32
N LEU A 78 -20.15 -3.95 0.14
CA LEU A 78 -21.15 -2.90 0.25
C LEU A 78 -21.24 -2.08 -1.02
N PHE A 79 -22.47 -1.74 -1.39
CA PHE A 79 -22.75 -0.72 -2.39
C PHE A 79 -23.27 0.52 -1.69
N VAL A 80 -22.61 1.65 -1.90
CA VAL A 80 -23.03 2.95 -1.33
C VAL A 80 -23.56 3.81 -2.47
N GLU A 81 -24.86 4.06 -2.48
CA GLU A 81 -25.49 4.95 -3.45
C GLU A 81 -25.28 6.42 -3.06
N ALA A 82 -24.90 7.24 -4.04
CA ALA A 82 -24.90 8.69 -3.94
C ALA A 82 -26.08 9.27 -4.72
N TYR A 83 -26.85 10.16 -4.09
CA TYR A 83 -28.02 10.80 -4.70
C TYR A 83 -28.15 12.26 -4.27
N LEU A 84 -28.80 13.10 -5.08
CA LEU A 84 -29.04 14.51 -4.78
C LEU A 84 -30.15 14.67 -3.73
N LEU A 85 -29.94 15.52 -2.71
CA LEU A 85 -30.87 15.62 -1.57
C LEU A 85 -32.24 16.20 -1.93
N GLU A 86 -32.30 17.15 -2.87
CA GLU A 86 -33.56 17.83 -3.23
C GLU A 86 -34.35 17.05 -4.30
N SER A 87 -33.69 16.67 -5.39
CA SER A 87 -34.33 15.99 -6.52
C SER A 87 -34.48 14.48 -6.34
N GLY A 88 -33.67 13.85 -5.46
CA GLY A 88 -33.59 12.40 -5.33
C GLY A 88 -32.90 11.69 -6.51
N GLU A 89 -32.33 12.44 -7.45
CA GLU A 89 -31.64 11.88 -8.62
C GLU A 89 -30.40 11.09 -8.19
N ARG A 90 -30.24 9.88 -8.74
CA ARG A 90 -29.08 9.02 -8.49
C ARG A 90 -27.87 9.52 -9.28
N LEU A 91 -26.76 9.75 -8.57
CA LEU A 91 -25.47 10.11 -9.17
C LEU A 91 -24.65 8.87 -9.57
N GLY A 92 -24.75 7.82 -8.77
CA GLY A 92 -24.03 6.56 -8.98
C GLY A 92 -23.89 5.76 -7.68
N SER A 93 -22.97 4.81 -7.65
CA SER A 93 -22.69 4.01 -6.45
C SER A 93 -21.23 3.64 -6.35
N PHE A 94 -20.70 3.67 -5.13
CA PHE A 94 -19.40 3.09 -4.80
C PHE A 94 -19.55 1.59 -4.60
N ASP A 95 -18.64 0.80 -5.18
CA ASP A 95 -18.48 -0.63 -4.91
C ASP A 95 -17.32 -0.81 -3.92
N ILE A 96 -17.64 -1.00 -2.64
CA ILE A 96 -16.69 -1.03 -1.52
C ILE A 96 -16.65 -2.45 -0.97
N ARG A 97 -15.55 -3.16 -1.23
CA ARG A 97 -15.38 -4.56 -0.80
C ARG A 97 -14.16 -4.70 0.08
N TYR A 98 -14.35 -5.26 1.27
CA TYR A 98 -13.26 -5.58 2.20
C TYR A 98 -12.31 -4.38 2.35
N ALA A 99 -12.83 -3.28 2.86
CA ALA A 99 -12.08 -2.05 2.85
C ALA A 99 -11.27 -1.88 4.13
N TYR A 100 -10.00 -1.51 3.98
CA TYR A 100 -9.12 -1.18 5.10
C TYR A 100 -9.08 0.33 5.34
N VAL A 101 -8.61 0.74 6.52
CA VAL A 101 -8.54 2.14 6.95
C VAL A 101 -7.62 2.96 6.02
N PHE A 102 -7.94 4.24 5.81
CA PHE A 102 -7.25 5.16 4.88
C PHE A 102 -7.40 4.83 3.38
N GLN A 103 -8.18 3.80 3.02
CA GLN A 103 -8.46 3.48 1.62
C GLN A 103 -9.46 4.48 1.01
N PRO A 104 -9.10 5.18 -0.08
CA PRO A 104 -10.03 6.06 -0.78
C PRO A 104 -10.89 5.28 -1.78
N PHE A 105 -12.16 5.65 -1.89
CA PHE A 105 -13.08 5.21 -2.93
C PHE A 105 -13.62 6.42 -3.68
N GLU A 106 -13.79 6.28 -4.99
CA GLU A 106 -14.18 7.40 -5.85
C GLU A 106 -15.37 7.08 -6.73
N LEU A 107 -16.18 8.10 -6.99
CA LEU A 107 -17.25 8.10 -7.97
C LEU A 107 -16.96 9.19 -9.01
N PRO A 108 -16.71 8.82 -10.28
CA PRO A 108 -16.68 9.75 -11.40
C PRO A 108 -17.97 10.56 -11.51
N LEU A 109 -17.83 11.89 -11.62
CA LEU A 109 -18.96 12.79 -11.86
C LEU A 109 -18.74 13.58 -13.15
N SER A 110 -19.83 13.87 -13.86
CA SER A 110 -19.82 14.90 -14.90
C SER A 110 -19.81 16.30 -14.27
N LEU A 111 -19.37 17.32 -15.01
CA LEU A 111 -19.40 18.70 -14.51
C LEU A 111 -20.82 19.17 -14.18
N GLN A 112 -21.81 18.73 -14.95
CA GLN A 112 -23.23 18.98 -14.66
C GLN A 112 -23.66 18.36 -13.33
N GLN A 113 -23.20 17.15 -13.02
CA GLN A 113 -23.45 16.52 -11.72
C GLN A 113 -22.75 17.29 -10.60
N VAL A 114 -21.52 17.76 -10.80
CA VAL A 114 -20.81 18.59 -9.80
C VAL A 114 -21.60 19.87 -9.49
N GLU A 115 -22.09 20.59 -10.51
CA GLU A 115 -22.93 21.78 -10.31
C GLU A 115 -24.21 21.44 -9.53
N ALA A 116 -24.85 20.30 -9.82
CA ALA A 116 -26.03 19.85 -9.10
C ALA A 116 -25.71 19.47 -7.64
N VAL A 117 -24.56 18.83 -7.39
CA VAL A 117 -24.05 18.49 -6.06
C VAL A 117 -23.77 19.74 -5.22
N ILE A 118 -23.15 20.77 -5.81
CA ILE A 118 -22.91 22.06 -5.12
C ILE A 118 -24.24 22.71 -4.73
N ARG A 119 -25.23 22.68 -5.63
CA ARG A 119 -26.53 23.31 -5.39
C ARG A 119 -27.37 22.58 -4.34
N GLN A 120 -27.46 21.25 -4.42
CA GLN A 120 -28.43 20.46 -3.67
C GLN A 120 -27.81 19.71 -2.47
N GLY A 121 -26.49 19.52 -2.45
CA GLY A 121 -25.85 18.53 -1.60
C GLY A 121 -26.20 17.09 -2.01
N ILE A 122 -25.65 16.13 -1.29
CA ILE A 122 -25.89 14.69 -1.53
C ILE A 122 -26.25 13.94 -0.25
N GLY A 123 -26.99 12.85 -0.43
CA GLY A 123 -27.07 11.76 0.53
C GLY A 123 -26.20 10.59 0.09
N LEU A 124 -25.57 9.93 1.04
CA LEU A 124 -24.89 8.65 0.88
C LEU A 124 -25.62 7.59 1.71
N ARG A 125 -25.99 6.47 1.07
CA ARG A 125 -26.68 5.36 1.73
C ARG A 125 -26.18 4.02 1.26
N ILE A 126 -26.11 3.06 2.18
CA ILE A 126 -25.89 1.66 1.84
C ILE A 126 -27.17 1.11 1.22
N ILE A 127 -27.02 0.38 0.12
CA ILE A 127 -28.09 -0.37 -0.51
C ILE A 127 -27.88 -1.87 -0.27
N GLU A 128 -28.96 -2.66 -0.38
CA GLU A 128 -28.96 -4.13 -0.28
C GLU A 128 -28.73 -4.74 1.12
N THR A 129 -28.21 -3.98 2.08
CA THR A 129 -28.00 -4.44 3.47
C THR A 129 -28.35 -3.36 4.51
N ASP A 130 -28.43 -3.75 5.78
CA ASP A 130 -28.60 -2.86 6.94
C ASP A 130 -27.26 -2.54 7.65
N ALA A 131 -26.14 -2.83 6.98
CA ALA A 131 -24.80 -2.61 7.49
C ALA A 131 -24.50 -1.12 7.74
N THR A 132 -23.36 -0.86 8.38
CA THR A 132 -22.86 0.50 8.59
C THR A 132 -21.41 0.59 8.15
N LEU A 133 -21.12 1.56 7.29
CA LEU A 133 -19.77 1.90 6.85
C LEU A 133 -19.29 3.14 7.59
N TRP A 134 -18.01 3.19 7.96
CA TRP A 134 -17.43 4.35 8.62
C TRP A 134 -16.39 5.03 7.74
N VAL A 135 -16.60 6.31 7.47
CA VAL A 135 -15.69 7.16 6.71
C VAL A 135 -15.16 8.28 7.60
N PHE A 136 -14.03 8.86 7.26
CA PHE A 136 -13.54 10.04 8.00
C PHE A 136 -14.54 11.18 7.86
N ASP A 137 -14.57 12.06 8.85
CA ASP A 137 -15.45 13.22 8.88
C ASP A 137 -14.75 14.46 8.26
N GLY A 138 -15.00 15.65 8.78
CA GLY A 138 -14.28 16.87 8.36
C GLY A 138 -12.86 16.99 8.92
N LEU A 139 -12.42 16.09 9.80
CA LEU A 139 -11.08 16.05 10.43
C LEU A 139 -10.61 17.42 10.92
N GLN A 140 -11.53 18.15 11.58
CA GLN A 140 -11.30 19.48 12.14
C GLN A 140 -10.81 20.53 11.12
N ASN A 141 -11.04 20.31 9.83
CA ASN A 141 -10.53 21.12 8.72
C ASN A 141 -8.99 21.22 8.69
N ASP A 142 -8.30 20.18 9.15
CA ASP A 142 -6.85 20.08 9.02
C ASP A 142 -6.46 19.88 7.54
N GLU A 143 -5.75 20.87 6.99
CA GLU A 143 -5.32 20.89 5.59
C GLU A 143 -4.41 19.70 5.24
N ALA A 144 -3.60 19.21 6.19
CA ALA A 144 -2.73 18.05 5.98
C ALA A 144 -3.51 16.73 5.86
N ARG A 145 -4.77 16.72 6.33
CA ARG A 145 -5.66 15.55 6.34
C ARG A 145 -6.84 15.69 5.40
N ARG A 146 -6.92 16.80 4.66
CA ARG A 146 -8.04 17.12 3.74
C ARG A 146 -8.31 16.01 2.73
N PHE A 147 -7.26 15.30 2.28
CA PHE A 147 -7.41 14.18 1.36
C PHE A 147 -8.32 13.06 1.89
N PHE A 148 -8.33 12.84 3.20
CA PHE A 148 -9.10 11.75 3.81
C PHE A 148 -10.55 12.12 4.06
N THR A 149 -10.90 13.42 4.10
CA THR A 149 -12.29 13.85 4.31
C THR A 149 -13.14 13.56 3.07
N PRO A 150 -14.48 13.45 3.19
CA PRO A 150 -15.36 13.39 2.04
C PRO A 150 -15.20 14.67 1.21
N HIS A 151 -14.86 14.57 -0.06
CA HIS A 151 -14.52 15.75 -0.86
C HIS A 151 -14.87 15.60 -2.34
N LEU A 152 -14.99 16.75 -3.00
CA LEU A 152 -14.94 16.83 -4.46
C LEU A 152 -13.51 17.12 -4.89
N MET A 153 -13.00 16.36 -5.85
CA MET A 153 -11.71 16.59 -6.50
C MET A 153 -11.94 16.90 -7.96
N LEU A 154 -11.46 18.08 -8.39
CA LEU A 154 -11.42 18.49 -9.80
C LEU A 154 -9.96 18.63 -10.23
N ALA A 155 -9.65 18.11 -11.41
CA ALA A 155 -8.31 18.18 -11.98
C ALA A 155 -8.37 18.37 -13.49
N GLU A 156 -7.57 19.30 -14.00
CA GLU A 156 -7.28 19.38 -15.43
C GLU A 156 -6.41 18.20 -15.87
N GLN A 157 -6.45 17.86 -17.16
CA GLN A 157 -5.48 16.92 -17.70
C GLN A 157 -4.07 17.47 -17.49
N GLY A 158 -3.26 16.74 -16.73
CA GLY A 158 -1.94 17.16 -16.29
C GLY A 158 -0.93 16.02 -16.34
N ARG A 159 0.20 16.21 -15.66
CA ARG A 159 1.29 15.24 -15.49
C ARG A 159 1.03 14.35 -14.27
N PRO A 160 0.52 13.11 -14.44
CA PRO A 160 0.10 12.28 -13.32
C PRO A 160 1.26 11.92 -12.39
N ILE A 161 2.47 11.73 -12.93
CA ILE A 161 3.67 11.42 -12.14
C ILE A 161 4.10 12.57 -11.24
N GLY A 162 3.98 13.82 -11.69
CA GLY A 162 4.27 14.98 -10.83
C GLY A 162 3.29 15.09 -9.66
N GLN A 163 2.02 14.74 -9.87
CA GLN A 163 1.02 14.70 -8.80
C GLN A 163 1.23 13.49 -7.88
N PHE A 164 1.58 12.33 -8.43
CA PHE A 164 1.99 11.15 -7.67
C PHE A 164 3.13 11.48 -6.70
N GLN A 165 4.20 12.14 -7.16
CA GLN A 165 5.29 12.54 -6.27
C GLN A 165 4.83 13.48 -5.16
N LYS A 166 3.93 14.43 -5.46
CA LYS A 166 3.37 15.34 -4.45
C LYS A 166 2.52 14.61 -3.41
N ARG A 167 1.72 13.61 -3.81
CA ARG A 167 0.90 12.78 -2.89
C ARG A 167 1.77 11.82 -2.09
N MET A 168 2.77 11.21 -2.72
CA MET A 168 3.72 10.33 -2.06
C MET A 168 4.51 11.11 -0.99
N LEU A 169 4.93 12.34 -1.28
CA LEU A 169 5.65 13.23 -0.35
C LEU A 169 4.70 14.06 0.54
N SER A 170 3.60 13.47 0.99
CA SER A 170 2.68 14.03 1.98
C SER A 170 1.96 12.91 2.75
N LEU A 171 1.24 13.31 3.80
CA LEU A 171 0.38 12.43 4.60
C LEU A 171 -0.74 11.77 3.77
N ASP A 172 -1.00 12.24 2.55
CA ASP A 172 -2.01 11.65 1.67
C ASP A 172 -1.68 10.20 1.28
N SER A 173 -0.41 9.81 1.42
CA SER A 173 0.07 8.46 1.18
C SER A 173 -0.06 7.51 2.38
N LEU A 174 -0.57 7.98 3.53
CA LEU A 174 -0.69 7.22 4.77
C LEU A 174 -1.51 5.93 4.60
N GLN A 175 -1.08 4.86 5.25
CA GLN A 175 -1.69 3.54 5.24
C GLN A 175 -1.74 2.93 6.64
N PRO A 176 -2.58 1.93 6.92
CA PRO A 176 -2.59 1.26 8.21
C PRO A 176 -1.20 0.69 8.57
N PHE A 177 -0.81 0.86 9.84
CA PHE A 177 0.46 0.35 10.33
C PHE A 177 0.58 -1.16 10.09
N GLY A 178 1.67 -1.56 9.47
CA GLY A 178 1.90 -2.94 9.05
C GLY A 178 2.53 -2.98 7.66
N TRP A 179 2.25 -4.03 6.89
CA TRP A 179 2.86 -4.21 5.57
C TRP A 179 2.41 -3.14 4.58
N LEU A 180 1.18 -2.60 4.72
CA LEU A 180 0.65 -1.52 3.89
C LEU A 180 1.50 -0.25 4.08
N GLU A 181 1.60 0.26 5.31
CA GLU A 181 2.44 1.41 5.64
C GLU A 181 3.93 1.13 5.42
N GLY A 182 4.39 -0.08 5.68
CA GLY A 182 5.76 -0.48 5.42
C GLY A 182 6.17 -0.32 3.96
N CYS A 183 5.28 -0.61 3.00
CA CYS A 183 5.52 -0.36 1.57
C CYS A 183 5.66 1.15 1.27
N VAL A 184 4.81 1.97 1.91
CA VAL A 184 4.82 3.43 1.76
C VAL A 184 6.11 4.01 2.32
N LEU A 185 6.48 3.64 3.54
CA LEU A 185 7.72 4.07 4.20
C LEU A 185 8.97 3.66 3.42
N ASP A 186 9.03 2.44 2.90
CA ASP A 186 10.15 2.01 2.04
C ASP A 186 10.22 2.82 0.74
N GLY A 187 9.06 3.14 0.14
CA GLY A 187 8.94 4.00 -1.02
C GLY A 187 9.45 5.41 -0.75
N LEU A 188 8.98 6.03 0.35
CA LEU A 188 9.47 7.32 0.84
C LEU A 188 10.98 7.29 1.04
N TYR A 189 11.49 6.30 1.79
CA TYR A 189 12.91 6.19 2.10
C TYR A 189 13.78 6.04 0.83
N ALA A 190 13.28 5.34 -0.19
CA ALA A 190 13.96 5.18 -1.47
C ALA A 190 14.04 6.51 -2.26
N LEU A 191 13.01 7.35 -2.18
CA LEU A 191 12.96 8.63 -2.89
C LEU A 191 14.06 9.62 -2.48
N ARG A 192 14.69 9.45 -1.30
CA ARG A 192 15.80 10.32 -0.83
C ARG A 192 16.97 10.42 -1.81
N GLN A 193 17.14 9.44 -2.69
CA GLN A 193 18.20 9.42 -3.70
C GLN A 193 17.88 10.29 -4.92
N VAL A 194 16.61 10.63 -5.14
CA VAL A 194 16.12 11.24 -6.40
C VAL A 194 15.23 12.46 -6.17
N THR A 195 15.02 12.86 -4.92
CA THR A 195 14.25 14.04 -4.52
C THR A 195 14.91 14.72 -3.32
N ASP A 196 14.34 15.83 -2.84
CA ASP A 196 14.80 16.50 -1.63
C ASP A 196 14.69 15.58 -0.40
N ALA A 197 15.85 15.13 0.10
CA ALA A 197 15.95 14.25 1.25
C ALA A 197 15.36 14.89 2.53
N ASN A 198 15.48 16.22 2.72
CA ASN A 198 14.93 16.88 3.90
C ASN A 198 13.39 16.80 3.89
N ARG A 199 12.78 17.01 2.73
CA ARG A 199 11.33 16.83 2.56
C ARG A 199 10.91 15.40 2.86
N VAL A 200 11.66 14.40 2.40
CA VAL A 200 11.37 13.00 2.69
C VAL A 200 11.43 12.72 4.19
N GLU A 201 12.47 13.17 4.89
CA GLU A 201 12.62 12.93 6.33
C GLU A 201 11.46 13.56 7.12
N GLN A 202 11.03 14.78 6.76
CA GLN A 202 9.84 15.42 7.36
C GLN A 202 8.56 14.61 7.15
N VAL A 203 8.36 14.04 5.95
CA VAL A 203 7.17 13.23 5.65
C VAL A 203 7.24 11.89 6.39
N LEU A 204 8.39 11.25 6.46
CA LEU A 204 8.60 10.04 7.27
C LEU A 204 8.29 10.29 8.74
N ASP A 205 8.72 11.42 9.31
CA ASP A 205 8.37 11.80 10.68
C ASP A 205 6.86 12.01 10.85
N SER A 206 6.22 12.67 9.88
CA SER A 206 4.77 12.90 9.89
C SER A 206 4.01 11.56 9.92
N HIS A 207 4.38 10.61 9.07
CA HIS A 207 3.78 9.27 9.03
C HIS A 207 3.99 8.50 10.33
N LEU A 208 5.24 8.43 10.81
CA LEU A 208 5.55 7.67 12.02
C LEU A 208 4.88 8.26 13.27
N SER A 209 4.66 9.58 13.31
CA SER A 209 3.96 10.23 14.42
C SER A 209 2.49 9.81 14.57
N GLU A 210 1.88 9.26 13.52
CA GLU A 210 0.50 8.74 13.58
C GLU A 210 0.44 7.35 14.29
N TYR A 211 1.60 6.68 14.49
CA TYR A 211 1.68 5.33 15.08
C TYR A 211 2.61 5.20 16.28
N VAL A 212 3.56 6.13 16.45
CA VAL A 212 4.55 6.11 17.52
C VAL A 212 4.29 7.29 18.44
N THR A 213 4.00 6.99 19.70
CA THR A 213 3.75 7.99 20.74
C THR A 213 5.05 8.72 21.13
N GLU A 214 4.94 9.84 21.85
CA GLU A 214 6.09 10.62 22.31
C GLU A 214 7.07 9.82 23.19
N ASP A 215 6.56 8.84 23.95
CA ASP A 215 7.34 7.89 24.76
C ASP A 215 7.85 6.67 23.97
N GLY A 216 7.70 6.68 22.64
CA GLY A 216 8.26 5.67 21.73
C GLY A 216 7.49 4.35 21.69
N GLN A 217 6.22 4.34 22.11
CA GLN A 217 5.35 3.16 22.09
C GLN A 217 4.50 3.10 20.82
N LEU A 218 4.13 1.89 20.40
CA LEU A 218 3.19 1.71 19.30
C LEU A 218 1.76 2.04 19.74
N ARG A 219 1.03 2.71 18.86
CA ARG A 219 -0.41 2.94 18.95
C ARG A 219 -1.04 2.78 17.57
N TYR A 220 -1.68 1.65 17.33
CA TYR A 220 -2.25 1.33 16.02
C TYR A 220 -3.32 0.23 16.14
N GLU A 221 -4.02 -0.02 15.04
CA GLU A 221 -4.95 -1.12 14.85
C GLU A 221 -4.33 -2.18 13.94
N ASP A 222 -4.52 -3.46 14.27
CA ASP A 222 -4.10 -4.55 13.38
C ASP A 222 -4.92 -4.57 12.07
N LEU A 223 -4.61 -5.50 11.16
CA LEU A 223 -5.35 -5.60 9.89
C LEU A 223 -6.84 -5.92 10.04
N HIS A 224 -7.29 -6.35 11.23
CA HIS A 224 -8.69 -6.55 11.55
C HIS A 224 -9.30 -5.32 12.23
N GLY A 225 -8.62 -4.17 12.25
CA GLY A 225 -9.07 -2.94 12.89
C GLY A 225 -9.13 -3.02 14.42
N VAL A 226 -8.45 -3.99 15.04
CA VAL A 226 -8.43 -4.18 16.50
C VAL A 226 -7.21 -3.48 17.09
N PRO A 227 -7.35 -2.64 18.13
CA PRO A 227 -6.23 -1.98 18.79
C PRO A 227 -5.14 -2.97 19.24
N SER A 228 -3.90 -2.66 18.89
CA SER A 228 -2.70 -3.44 19.22
C SER A 228 -1.61 -2.58 19.86
N ASP A 229 -2.03 -1.63 20.69
CA ASP A 229 -1.13 -0.70 21.39
C ASP A 229 -0.03 -1.42 22.18
N GLY A 230 1.18 -0.88 22.11
CA GLY A 230 2.35 -1.39 22.83
C GLY A 230 2.85 -2.76 22.39
N ARG A 231 2.36 -3.35 21.29
CA ARG A 231 2.78 -4.69 20.83
C ARG A 231 2.77 -4.88 19.31
N PHE A 232 3.56 -5.84 18.84
CA PHE A 232 3.47 -6.36 17.47
C PHE A 232 2.35 -7.41 17.38
N SER A 233 1.58 -7.40 16.28
CA SER A 233 0.43 -8.27 16.06
C SER A 233 0.74 -9.50 15.19
N GLY A 234 1.90 -9.54 14.54
CA GLY A 234 2.33 -10.64 13.67
C GLY A 234 3.38 -10.20 12.66
N ILE A 235 3.67 -11.05 11.67
CA ILE A 235 4.65 -10.77 10.60
C ILE A 235 4.30 -9.54 9.77
N GLU A 236 3.05 -9.11 9.78
CA GLU A 236 2.57 -7.97 9.02
C GLU A 236 3.01 -6.65 9.67
N SER A 237 3.18 -6.64 10.99
CA SER A 237 3.50 -5.44 11.78
C SER A 237 4.98 -5.07 11.83
N THR A 238 5.85 -5.84 11.17
CA THR A 238 7.31 -5.72 11.32
C THR A 238 7.98 -4.90 10.23
N LEU A 239 7.35 -4.74 9.05
CA LEU A 239 7.91 -4.01 7.92
C LEU A 239 8.23 -2.53 8.21
N PRO A 240 7.36 -1.75 8.88
CA PRO A 240 7.65 -0.34 9.20
C PRO A 240 8.95 -0.14 9.99
N ILE A 241 9.32 -1.12 10.81
CA ILE A 241 10.51 -1.04 11.66
C ILE A 241 11.80 -1.05 10.85
N ALA A 242 11.80 -1.55 9.61
CA ALA A 242 12.96 -1.45 8.72
C ALA A 242 13.38 0.02 8.51
N VAL A 243 12.43 0.90 8.20
CA VAL A 243 12.73 2.33 8.00
C VAL A 243 13.09 3.02 9.32
N ILE A 244 12.43 2.67 10.42
CA ILE A 244 12.79 3.17 11.75
C ILE A 244 14.25 2.80 12.08
N ALA A 245 14.63 1.53 11.94
CA ALA A 245 16.00 1.06 12.24
C ALA A 245 17.06 1.69 11.32
N LYS A 246 16.72 1.96 10.05
CA LYS A 246 17.62 2.66 9.13
C LYS A 246 17.90 4.11 9.52
N ARG A 247 16.94 4.78 10.17
CA ARG A 247 17.04 6.19 10.58
C ARG A 247 17.55 6.33 12.01
N GLN A 248 17.08 5.46 12.90
CA GLN A 248 17.25 5.52 14.35
C GLN A 248 17.44 4.09 14.90
N PRO A 249 18.65 3.50 14.77
CA PRO A 249 18.90 2.12 15.18
C PRO A 249 18.70 1.89 16.69
N ASP A 250 18.85 2.94 17.50
CA ASP A 250 18.67 2.89 18.96
C ASP A 250 17.20 3.08 19.41
N HIS A 251 16.26 3.24 18.48
CA HIS A 251 14.85 3.47 18.79
C HIS A 251 14.26 2.31 19.63
N PRO A 252 13.43 2.57 20.66
CA PRO A 252 12.89 1.52 21.54
C PRO A 252 12.19 0.37 20.79
N LEU A 253 11.47 0.69 19.72
CA LEU A 253 10.77 -0.29 18.88
C LEU A 253 11.70 -1.30 18.19
N VAL A 254 12.95 -0.93 17.92
CA VAL A 254 13.95 -1.86 17.36
C VAL A 254 14.25 -2.98 18.36
N LYS A 255 14.53 -2.61 19.62
CA LYS A 255 14.76 -3.56 20.71
C LYS A 255 13.52 -4.39 21.00
N GLN A 256 12.35 -3.76 20.98
CA GLN A 256 11.07 -4.43 21.19
C GLN A 256 10.80 -5.49 20.09
N LEU A 257 11.12 -5.19 18.83
CA LEU A 257 10.93 -6.13 17.73
C LEU A 257 11.86 -7.34 17.84
N VAL A 258 13.13 -7.12 18.21
CA VAL A 258 14.08 -8.23 18.46
C VAL A 258 13.57 -9.13 19.59
N ALA A 259 13.09 -8.54 20.69
CA ALA A 259 12.51 -9.29 21.80
C ALA A 259 11.24 -10.05 21.39
N TYR A 260 10.38 -9.44 20.57
CA TYR A 260 9.20 -10.09 20.00
C TYR A 260 9.58 -11.33 19.19
N TRP A 261 10.54 -11.24 18.26
CA TRP A 261 11.00 -12.39 17.51
C TRP A 261 11.62 -13.48 18.38
N ALA A 262 12.46 -13.11 19.35
CA ALA A 262 13.07 -14.08 20.27
C ALA A 262 12.02 -14.86 21.08
N ALA A 263 10.89 -14.23 21.42
CA ALA A 263 9.81 -14.86 22.18
C ALA A 263 8.84 -15.70 21.32
N HIS A 264 8.79 -15.48 20.00
CA HIS A 264 7.76 -16.05 19.14
C HIS A 264 8.30 -16.94 18.01
N LEU A 265 9.59 -16.91 17.68
CA LEU A 265 10.15 -17.84 16.70
C LEU A 265 10.26 -19.25 17.27
N VAL A 266 9.92 -20.26 16.46
CA VAL A 266 10.17 -21.67 16.80
C VAL A 266 11.46 -22.12 16.13
N ASP A 267 12.46 -22.52 16.92
CA ASP A 267 13.85 -22.77 16.47
C ASP A 267 13.98 -23.81 15.36
N ASP A 268 13.08 -24.80 15.28
CA ASP A 268 13.12 -25.87 14.27
C ASP A 268 12.52 -25.46 12.92
N LYS A 269 11.65 -24.43 12.90
CA LYS A 269 10.90 -24.02 11.71
C LYS A 269 11.29 -22.64 11.21
N GLY A 270 11.83 -21.77 12.07
CA GLY A 270 12.08 -20.38 11.71
C GLY A 270 10.79 -19.65 11.30
N VAL A 271 9.66 -19.99 11.91
CA VAL A 271 8.35 -19.35 11.68
C VAL A 271 7.87 -18.83 13.02
N LEU A 272 7.03 -17.78 13.04
CA LEU A 272 6.38 -17.39 14.28
C LEU A 272 5.44 -18.52 14.74
N SER A 273 5.47 -18.83 16.03
CA SER A 273 4.75 -19.95 16.65
C SER A 273 3.23 -19.89 16.47
N ALA A 274 2.68 -18.69 16.27
CA ALA A 274 1.27 -18.44 16.07
C ALA A 274 0.80 -18.54 14.61
N GLU A 275 1.71 -18.67 13.63
CA GLU A 275 1.32 -18.72 12.21
C GLU A 275 0.78 -20.09 11.83
N SER A 276 -0.32 -20.10 11.07
CA SER A 276 -0.94 -21.33 10.53
C SER A 276 -0.46 -21.70 9.12
N SER A 277 0.28 -20.81 8.47
CA SER A 277 0.77 -20.96 7.11
C SER A 277 2.06 -20.18 6.88
N ILE A 278 2.87 -20.65 5.93
CA ILE A 278 4.01 -19.92 5.38
C ILE A 278 3.52 -19.09 4.18
N THR A 279 3.82 -17.80 4.18
CA THR A 279 3.39 -16.85 3.15
C THR A 279 4.59 -16.23 2.42
N ALA A 280 4.38 -15.86 1.15
CA ALA A 280 5.36 -15.10 0.37
C ALA A 280 5.61 -13.71 0.99
N GLU A 281 4.58 -13.11 1.61
CA GLU A 281 4.64 -11.83 2.32
C GLU A 281 5.78 -11.76 3.31
N GLY A 282 5.99 -12.81 4.10
CA GLY A 282 7.06 -12.81 5.11
C GLY A 282 8.49 -12.75 4.54
N ALA A 283 8.71 -12.96 3.24
CA ALA A 283 10.01 -12.66 2.64
C ALA A 283 10.31 -11.16 2.75
N TYR A 284 9.32 -10.32 2.46
CA TYR A 284 9.46 -8.88 2.53
C TYR A 284 9.16 -8.33 3.92
N THR A 285 8.16 -8.85 4.63
CA THR A 285 7.77 -8.27 5.93
C THR A 285 8.61 -8.78 7.09
N MET A 286 9.25 -9.95 7.01
CA MET A 286 10.09 -10.49 8.09
C MET A 286 11.56 -10.52 7.74
N ALA A 287 11.95 -11.20 6.65
CA ALA A 287 13.36 -11.40 6.34
C ALA A 287 14.10 -10.09 6.06
N TYR A 288 13.46 -9.18 5.32
CA TYR A 288 14.05 -7.87 5.03
C TYR A 288 14.23 -7.01 6.30
N PRO A 289 13.21 -6.79 7.15
CA PRO A 289 13.43 -6.06 8.41
C PRO A 289 14.46 -6.73 9.33
N MET A 290 14.47 -8.07 9.42
CA MET A 290 15.53 -8.78 10.16
C MET A 290 16.92 -8.47 9.61
N ALA A 291 17.08 -8.44 8.28
CA ALA A 291 18.35 -8.10 7.63
C ALA A 291 18.78 -6.66 7.87
N VAL A 292 17.83 -5.72 7.84
CA VAL A 292 18.09 -4.32 8.20
C VAL A 292 18.59 -4.23 9.64
N LEU A 293 17.88 -4.85 10.59
CA LEU A 293 18.26 -4.84 11.99
C LEU A 293 19.61 -5.54 12.21
N ALA A 294 19.87 -6.65 11.52
CA ALA A 294 21.16 -7.33 11.54
C ALA A 294 22.30 -6.40 11.10
N SER A 295 22.11 -5.68 10.00
CA SER A 295 23.08 -4.73 9.46
C SER A 295 23.31 -3.57 10.42
N ARG A 296 22.25 -3.00 11.00
CA ARG A 296 22.34 -1.84 11.90
C ARG A 296 22.90 -2.18 13.28
N LEU A 297 22.55 -3.35 13.82
CA LEU A 297 22.97 -3.82 15.14
C LEU A 297 24.24 -4.67 15.09
N GLN A 298 24.80 -4.87 13.90
CA GLN A 298 25.95 -5.75 13.66
C GLN A 298 25.74 -7.20 14.18
N SER A 299 24.51 -7.73 14.09
CA SER A 299 24.16 -9.05 14.59
C SER A 299 24.19 -10.10 13.48
N LYS A 300 25.19 -10.98 13.53
CA LYS A 300 25.31 -12.15 12.66
C LYS A 300 24.15 -13.13 12.84
N GLU A 301 23.61 -13.25 14.05
CA GLU A 301 22.50 -14.13 14.38
C GLU A 301 21.21 -13.70 13.67
N LEU A 302 20.91 -12.39 13.71
CA LEU A 302 19.77 -11.83 12.97
C LEU A 302 19.95 -11.97 11.46
N ALA A 303 21.18 -11.79 10.95
CA ALA A 303 21.47 -12.01 9.53
C ALA A 303 21.21 -13.46 9.11
N GLN A 304 21.68 -14.42 9.89
CA GLN A 304 21.45 -15.84 9.61
C GLN A 304 19.97 -16.21 9.73
N LEU A 305 19.23 -15.60 10.67
CA LEU A 305 17.76 -15.73 10.77
C LEU A 305 17.07 -15.19 9.51
N ALA A 306 17.44 -14.00 9.04
CA ALA A 306 16.89 -13.42 7.81
C ALA A 306 17.08 -14.34 6.59
N ILE A 307 18.28 -14.91 6.42
CA ILE A 307 18.55 -15.86 5.33
C ILE A 307 17.68 -17.12 5.49
N ARG A 308 17.57 -17.67 6.71
CA ARG A 308 16.71 -18.83 6.98
C ARG A 308 15.24 -18.56 6.63
N GLN A 309 14.72 -17.36 6.91
CA GLN A 309 13.36 -16.96 6.53
C GLN A 309 13.12 -17.07 5.02
N LEU A 310 14.09 -16.65 4.20
CA LEU A 310 14.00 -16.69 2.75
C LEU A 310 14.14 -18.11 2.19
N LEU A 311 15.12 -18.87 2.68
CA LEU A 311 15.35 -20.24 2.21
C LEU A 311 14.21 -21.19 2.59
N LEU A 312 13.58 -20.99 3.75
CA LEU A 312 12.35 -21.71 4.11
C LEU A 312 11.23 -21.42 3.11
N ARG A 313 10.99 -20.14 2.78
CA ARG A 313 9.95 -19.74 1.82
C ARG A 313 10.23 -20.28 0.43
N ARG A 314 11.49 -20.27 0.00
CA ARG A 314 11.92 -20.96 -1.23
C ARG A 314 11.54 -22.43 -1.20
N GLN A 315 11.90 -23.15 -0.14
CA GLN A 315 11.62 -24.59 -0.01
C GLN A 315 10.12 -24.91 -0.05
N LYS A 316 9.29 -24.04 0.53
CA LYS A 316 7.86 -24.33 0.77
C LYS A 316 6.93 -23.78 -0.31
N LEU A 317 7.26 -22.61 -0.86
CA LEU A 317 6.37 -21.88 -1.76
C LEU A 317 6.66 -22.17 -3.23
N VAL A 318 7.89 -22.55 -3.58
CA VAL A 318 8.29 -22.81 -4.96
C VAL A 318 8.02 -24.26 -5.33
N ASP A 319 7.47 -24.47 -6.52
CA ASP A 319 7.36 -25.78 -7.16
C ASP A 319 7.57 -25.66 -8.67
N GLY A 320 8.75 -26.11 -9.12
CA GLY A 320 9.21 -25.89 -10.48
C GLY A 320 9.27 -24.40 -10.83
N ARG A 321 8.45 -23.99 -11.79
CA ARG A 321 8.32 -22.59 -12.23
C ARG A 321 7.26 -21.81 -11.46
N ASP A 322 6.43 -22.49 -10.69
CA ASP A 322 5.33 -21.87 -9.95
C ASP A 322 5.80 -21.34 -8.60
N LEU A 323 5.21 -20.21 -8.19
CA LEU A 323 5.33 -19.64 -6.86
C LEU A 323 3.95 -19.60 -6.22
N TYR A 324 3.77 -20.25 -5.08
CA TYR A 324 2.53 -20.20 -4.31
C TYR A 324 2.62 -19.11 -3.25
N GLY A 325 1.58 -18.26 -3.15
CA GLY A 325 1.58 -17.19 -2.16
C GLY A 325 1.43 -17.67 -0.72
N ILE A 326 0.71 -18.78 -0.51
CA ILE A 326 0.37 -19.29 0.83
C ILE A 326 0.40 -20.82 0.82
N VAL A 327 1.12 -21.41 1.78
CA VAL A 327 1.16 -22.85 2.03
C VAL A 327 0.90 -23.12 3.52
N SER A 328 -0.09 -23.95 3.85
CA SER A 328 -0.38 -24.33 5.24
C SER A 328 0.83 -24.99 5.90
N ASN A 329 0.92 -24.93 7.23
CA ASN A 329 2.02 -25.58 7.96
C ASN A 329 2.13 -27.10 7.71
N GLY A 330 0.99 -27.76 7.49
CA GLY A 330 0.93 -29.18 7.11
C GLY A 330 1.34 -29.47 5.66
N GLY A 331 1.45 -28.44 4.82
CA GLY A 331 1.77 -28.55 3.39
C GLY A 331 0.62 -29.07 2.53
N ASP A 332 -0.52 -29.41 3.12
CA ASP A 332 -1.71 -29.98 2.49
C ASP A 332 -2.49 -28.97 1.64
N ARG A 333 -2.36 -27.66 1.94
CA ARG A 333 -3.07 -26.59 1.24
C ARG A 333 -2.08 -25.59 0.67
N ARG A 334 -2.10 -25.46 -0.65
CA ARG A 334 -1.31 -24.48 -1.42
C ARG A 334 -2.26 -23.62 -2.24
N ILE A 335 -2.25 -22.31 -2.05
CA ILE A 335 -3.16 -21.37 -2.73
C ILE A 335 -2.40 -20.16 -3.27
N MET A 336 -3.07 -19.34 -4.08
CA MET A 336 -2.48 -18.16 -4.74
C MET A 336 -1.29 -18.53 -5.64
N ARG A 337 -1.41 -19.63 -6.40
CA ARG A 337 -0.41 -20.03 -7.40
C ARG A 337 -0.19 -18.89 -8.40
N ASN A 338 1.04 -18.45 -8.55
CA ASN A 338 1.49 -17.39 -9.44
C ASN A 338 0.77 -16.04 -9.26
N TRP A 339 0.26 -15.75 -8.07
CA TRP A 339 -0.32 -14.44 -7.75
C TRP A 339 0.76 -13.34 -7.80
N ALA A 340 0.52 -12.26 -8.54
CA ALA A 340 1.50 -11.20 -8.80
C ALA A 340 2.12 -10.63 -7.54
N ARG A 341 1.31 -10.38 -6.51
CA ARG A 341 1.81 -9.86 -5.24
C ARG A 341 2.71 -10.84 -4.49
N SER A 342 2.54 -12.15 -4.71
CA SER A 342 3.46 -13.14 -4.15
C SER A 342 4.86 -12.97 -4.73
N TYR A 343 4.97 -12.70 -6.04
CA TYR A 343 6.25 -12.38 -6.66
C TYR A 343 6.81 -11.06 -6.15
N THR A 344 5.99 -10.02 -5.98
CA THR A 344 6.42 -8.76 -5.37
C THR A 344 7.09 -8.98 -4.01
N TRP A 345 6.39 -9.65 -3.08
CA TRP A 345 6.91 -9.87 -1.74
C TRP A 345 8.13 -10.76 -1.72
N TYR A 346 8.10 -11.83 -2.52
CA TYR A 346 9.21 -12.75 -2.61
C TYR A 346 10.45 -12.05 -3.19
N MET A 347 10.33 -11.39 -4.34
CA MET A 347 11.47 -10.75 -5.00
C MET A 347 12.01 -9.56 -4.22
N LEU A 348 11.15 -8.68 -3.67
CA LEU A 348 11.59 -7.57 -2.84
C LEU A 348 12.26 -8.06 -1.55
N GLY A 349 11.71 -9.09 -0.91
CA GLY A 349 12.33 -9.73 0.25
C GLY A 349 13.75 -10.23 -0.05
N PHE A 350 13.91 -10.99 -1.14
CA PHE A 350 15.22 -11.52 -1.53
C PHE A 350 16.24 -10.41 -1.86
N VAL A 351 15.90 -9.49 -2.76
CA VAL A 351 16.86 -8.47 -3.21
C VAL A 351 17.22 -7.51 -2.09
N ARG A 352 16.25 -7.08 -1.26
CA ARG A 352 16.52 -6.14 -0.18
C ARG A 352 17.27 -6.78 0.97
N THR A 353 16.94 -8.01 1.36
CA THR A 353 17.76 -8.76 2.33
C THR A 353 19.20 -8.90 1.84
N TRP A 354 19.41 -9.25 0.58
CA TRP A 354 20.74 -9.35 0.00
C TRP A 354 21.50 -8.01 0.08
N MET A 355 20.85 -6.91 -0.29
CA MET A 355 21.45 -5.56 -0.28
C MET A 355 21.92 -5.14 1.12
N GLU A 356 21.18 -5.49 2.17
CA GLU A 356 21.53 -5.13 3.56
C GLU A 356 22.68 -5.99 4.12
N LEU A 357 22.83 -7.24 3.64
CA LEU A 357 23.76 -8.21 4.21
C LEU A 357 25.08 -8.36 3.42
N GLN A 358 25.06 -8.17 2.09
CA GLN A 358 26.23 -8.43 1.22
C GLN A 358 27.48 -7.63 1.65
N HIS A 359 27.28 -6.42 2.16
CA HIS A 359 28.37 -5.51 2.56
C HIS A 359 28.55 -5.45 4.08
N ALA A 360 27.89 -6.32 4.84
CA ALA A 360 28.08 -6.37 6.28
C ALA A 360 29.51 -6.85 6.63
N PRO A 361 30.14 -6.37 7.71
CA PRO A 361 31.48 -6.81 8.11
C PRO A 361 31.59 -8.33 8.33
N TYR A 362 30.50 -8.98 8.72
CA TYR A 362 30.39 -10.43 8.92
C TYR A 362 29.86 -11.19 7.69
N ALA A 363 29.75 -10.56 6.51
CA ALA A 363 29.17 -11.17 5.31
C ALA A 363 29.87 -12.48 4.91
N ALA A 364 31.19 -12.57 5.11
CA ALA A 364 31.97 -13.79 4.85
C ALA A 364 31.66 -14.95 5.82
N GLU A 365 30.99 -14.67 6.93
CA GLU A 365 30.73 -15.66 7.99
C GLU A 365 29.28 -16.16 8.02
N ILE A 366 28.38 -15.55 7.24
CA ILE A 366 26.98 -15.95 7.13
C ILE A 366 26.80 -16.90 5.93
N SER A 367 26.02 -17.96 6.13
CA SER A 367 25.77 -18.99 5.11
C SER A 367 24.45 -18.75 4.40
N GLY A 368 24.36 -19.11 3.12
CA GLY A 368 23.13 -19.07 2.33
C GLY A 368 23.02 -17.91 1.33
N MET A 369 24.00 -16.99 1.28
CA MET A 369 23.97 -15.83 0.39
C MET A 369 23.99 -16.21 -1.09
N GLU A 370 24.78 -17.23 -1.47
CA GLU A 370 24.82 -17.75 -2.85
C GLU A 370 23.47 -18.34 -3.27
N GLU A 371 22.80 -19.05 -2.36
CA GLU A 371 21.47 -19.60 -2.58
C GLU A 371 20.41 -18.51 -2.74
N LEU A 372 20.54 -17.38 -2.03
CA LEU A 372 19.68 -16.21 -2.23
C LEU A 372 19.90 -15.61 -3.63
N THR A 373 21.16 -15.42 -4.03
CA THR A 373 21.50 -14.89 -5.36
C THR A 373 20.99 -15.80 -6.47
N ALA A 374 21.19 -17.12 -6.35
CA ALA A 374 20.74 -18.09 -7.34
C ALA A 374 19.21 -18.10 -7.46
N GLU A 375 18.50 -18.06 -6.33
CA GLU A 375 17.04 -18.04 -6.33
C GLU A 375 16.48 -16.74 -6.90
N PHE A 376 17.08 -15.60 -6.54
CA PHE A 376 16.64 -14.30 -7.05
C PHE A 376 16.81 -14.19 -8.58
N ARG A 377 17.92 -14.69 -9.12
CA ARG A 377 18.12 -14.79 -10.59
C ARG A 377 17.07 -15.70 -11.23
N ARG A 378 16.87 -16.90 -10.68
CA ARG A 378 15.90 -17.87 -11.20
C ARG A 378 14.48 -17.31 -11.22
N ILE A 379 14.04 -16.67 -10.14
CA ILE A 379 12.67 -16.13 -10.07
C ILE A 379 12.50 -14.90 -10.96
N ALA A 380 13.54 -14.07 -11.14
CA ALA A 380 13.54 -12.96 -12.08
C ALA A 380 13.40 -13.45 -13.53
N ASP A 381 14.13 -14.49 -13.94
CA ASP A 381 14.00 -15.07 -15.28
C ASP A 381 12.57 -15.58 -15.54
N ILE A 382 11.95 -16.21 -14.54
CA ILE A 382 10.56 -16.66 -14.63
C ILE A 382 9.61 -15.47 -14.79
N VAL A 383 9.73 -14.44 -13.96
CA VAL A 383 8.80 -13.31 -13.97
C VAL A 383 8.86 -12.54 -15.28
N VAL A 384 10.07 -12.33 -15.83
CA VAL A 384 10.28 -11.66 -17.12
C VAL A 384 9.64 -12.47 -18.25
N SER A 385 9.70 -13.80 -18.20
CA SER A 385 9.06 -14.65 -19.22
C SER A 385 7.53 -14.68 -19.17
N LEU A 386 6.92 -14.19 -18.08
CA LEU A 386 5.47 -14.14 -17.85
C LEU A 386 4.92 -12.71 -17.97
N ARG A 387 5.70 -11.78 -18.53
CA ARG A 387 5.31 -10.39 -18.75
C ARG A 387 4.34 -10.27 -19.93
N GLU A 388 3.31 -9.46 -19.76
CA GLU A 388 2.35 -9.14 -20.82
C GLU A 388 2.96 -8.23 -21.89
N PRO A 389 2.38 -8.13 -23.12
CA PRO A 389 2.93 -7.33 -24.21
C PRO A 389 3.19 -5.85 -23.87
N GLU A 390 2.36 -5.25 -23.02
CA GLU A 390 2.48 -3.85 -22.58
C GLU A 390 3.50 -3.65 -21.44
N GLY A 391 4.24 -4.70 -21.05
CA GLY A 391 5.32 -4.62 -20.07
C GLY A 391 4.88 -4.76 -18.61
N LEU A 392 3.60 -5.02 -18.36
CA LEU A 392 3.04 -5.25 -17.02
C LEU A 392 2.73 -6.74 -16.79
N TRP A 393 2.18 -7.05 -15.61
CA TRP A 393 1.75 -8.41 -15.25
C TRP A 393 0.27 -8.42 -14.86
N SER A 394 -0.42 -9.50 -15.25
CA SER A 394 -1.76 -9.84 -14.79
C SER A 394 -1.76 -10.19 -13.29
N CYS A 395 -2.92 -10.16 -12.64
CA CYS A 395 -3.07 -10.50 -11.22
C CYS A 395 -2.53 -11.91 -10.89
N PHE A 396 -2.70 -12.84 -11.82
CA PHE A 396 -2.05 -14.15 -11.79
C PHE A 396 -1.21 -14.29 -13.05
N LEU A 397 0.11 -14.44 -12.88
CA LEU A 397 1.07 -14.39 -13.98
C LEU A 397 0.86 -15.53 -14.98
N GLY A 398 0.84 -15.18 -16.27
CA GLY A 398 0.53 -16.11 -17.36
C GLY A 398 -0.97 -16.36 -17.53
N GLU A 399 -1.83 -15.63 -16.82
CA GLU A 399 -3.30 -15.70 -16.90
C GLU A 399 -3.87 -14.28 -17.20
N PRO A 400 -3.78 -13.80 -18.46
CA PRO A 400 -4.16 -12.43 -18.85
C PRO A 400 -5.62 -12.09 -18.53
N GLU A 401 -6.50 -13.09 -18.52
CA GLU A 401 -7.93 -12.95 -18.20
C GLU A 401 -8.19 -12.48 -16.76
N THR A 402 -7.21 -12.60 -15.87
CA THR A 402 -7.30 -12.06 -14.51
C THR A 402 -7.08 -10.55 -14.46
N GLY A 403 -6.70 -9.93 -15.59
CA GLY A 403 -6.50 -8.50 -15.78
C GLY A 403 -5.22 -7.97 -15.14
N ILE A 404 -4.71 -6.85 -15.66
CA ILE A 404 -3.53 -6.16 -15.14
C ILE A 404 -3.69 -5.85 -13.64
N GLU A 405 -2.59 -5.99 -12.90
CA GLU A 405 -2.53 -5.69 -11.48
C GLU A 405 -1.31 -4.83 -11.18
N THR A 406 -1.56 -3.58 -10.79
CA THR A 406 -0.53 -2.54 -10.77
C THR A 406 0.37 -2.61 -9.55
N SER A 407 -0.08 -3.12 -8.41
CA SER A 407 0.79 -3.27 -7.22
C SER A 407 1.82 -4.40 -7.42
N GLY A 408 1.38 -5.53 -7.96
CA GLY A 408 2.21 -6.64 -8.41
C GLY A 408 3.23 -6.18 -9.44
N SER A 409 2.77 -5.49 -10.48
CA SER A 409 3.64 -4.98 -11.54
C SER A 409 4.69 -3.99 -11.02
N ALA A 410 4.28 -3.02 -10.19
CA ALA A 410 5.20 -2.04 -9.61
C ALA A 410 6.26 -2.70 -8.72
N GLY A 411 5.85 -3.65 -7.88
CA GLY A 411 6.75 -4.34 -6.97
C GLY A 411 7.72 -5.30 -7.65
N ILE A 412 7.25 -6.07 -8.65
CA ILE A 412 8.10 -6.92 -9.49
C ILE A 412 9.14 -6.06 -10.23
N ALA A 413 8.70 -4.99 -10.90
CA ALA A 413 9.58 -4.10 -11.63
C ALA A 413 10.60 -3.41 -10.69
N ALA A 414 10.18 -2.99 -9.49
CA ALA A 414 11.09 -2.44 -8.49
C ALA A 414 12.19 -3.43 -8.12
N ALA A 415 11.84 -4.71 -7.89
CA ALA A 415 12.82 -5.74 -7.59
C ALA A 415 13.78 -5.99 -8.77
N LEU A 416 13.28 -6.03 -10.01
CA LEU A 416 14.12 -6.15 -11.22
C LEU A 416 15.10 -4.98 -11.36
N ALA A 417 14.64 -3.75 -11.15
CA ALA A 417 15.48 -2.56 -11.20
C ALA A 417 16.57 -2.59 -10.11
N LEU A 418 16.22 -2.90 -8.87
CA LEU A 418 17.17 -3.05 -7.76
C LEU A 418 18.19 -4.15 -8.07
N GLY A 419 17.73 -5.30 -8.54
CA GLY A 419 18.59 -6.42 -8.92
C GLY A 419 19.62 -6.06 -9.99
N ALA A 420 19.19 -5.34 -11.03
CA ALA A 420 20.09 -4.87 -12.08
C ALA A 420 21.13 -3.87 -11.57
N ARG A 421 20.71 -2.90 -10.75
CA ARG A 421 21.62 -1.88 -10.19
C ARG A 421 22.69 -2.44 -9.27
N HIS A 422 22.37 -3.52 -8.57
CA HIS A 422 23.30 -4.18 -7.67
C HIS A 422 24.08 -5.32 -8.35
N GLY A 423 24.02 -5.45 -9.69
CA GLY A 423 24.77 -6.45 -10.44
C GLY A 423 24.29 -7.89 -10.24
N LEU A 424 23.13 -8.09 -9.61
CA LEU A 424 22.51 -9.41 -9.45
C LEU A 424 21.86 -9.89 -10.75
N LEU A 425 21.30 -8.96 -11.52
CA LEU A 425 20.58 -9.21 -12.77
C LEU A 425 21.25 -8.46 -13.94
N PRO A 426 21.04 -8.92 -15.20
CA PRO A 426 21.58 -8.23 -16.36
C PRO A 426 20.92 -6.85 -16.58
N PRO A 427 21.59 -5.90 -17.28
CA PRO A 427 21.05 -4.57 -17.57
C PRO A 427 19.67 -4.56 -18.22
N ALA A 428 19.35 -5.56 -19.05
CA ALA A 428 18.02 -5.71 -19.67
C ALA A 428 16.87 -5.79 -18.63
N SER A 429 17.14 -6.19 -17.40
CA SER A 429 16.14 -6.19 -16.32
C SER A 429 15.77 -4.77 -15.88
N LEU A 430 16.71 -3.82 -15.94
CA LEU A 430 16.44 -2.41 -15.69
C LEU A 430 15.61 -1.79 -16.83
N ASP A 431 15.87 -2.20 -18.07
CA ASP A 431 15.07 -1.76 -19.22
C ASP A 431 13.63 -2.27 -19.12
N ALA A 432 13.46 -3.54 -18.73
CA ALA A 432 12.13 -4.09 -18.45
C ALA A 432 11.40 -3.34 -17.33
N ALA A 433 12.11 -2.91 -16.29
CA ALA A 433 11.54 -2.11 -15.21
C ALA A 433 11.17 -0.68 -15.65
N ARG A 434 11.94 -0.06 -16.55
CA ARG A 434 11.62 1.24 -17.16
C ARG A 434 10.35 1.18 -18.00
N GLU A 435 10.23 0.14 -18.82
CA GLU A 435 9.01 -0.11 -19.62
C GLU A 435 7.78 -0.26 -18.72
N ALA A 436 7.90 -1.07 -17.65
CA ALA A 436 6.82 -1.25 -16.67
C ALA A 436 6.46 0.08 -15.97
N MET A 437 7.46 0.89 -15.59
CA MET A 437 7.21 2.20 -14.99
C MET A 437 6.43 3.11 -15.94
N GLN A 438 6.82 3.17 -17.21
CA GLN A 438 6.14 3.96 -18.23
C GLN A 438 4.68 3.49 -18.43
N ALA A 439 4.45 2.18 -18.44
CA ALA A 439 3.10 1.63 -18.57
C ALA A 439 2.22 1.91 -17.33
N LEU A 440 2.81 1.94 -16.12
CA LEU A 440 2.10 2.28 -14.88
C LEU A 440 1.63 3.73 -14.83
N GLU A 441 2.24 4.65 -15.58
CA GLU A 441 1.81 6.06 -15.61
C GLU A 441 0.35 6.21 -16.05
N ALA A 442 -0.13 5.32 -16.93
CA ALA A 442 -1.52 5.30 -17.40
C ALA A 442 -2.54 4.92 -16.31
N TYR A 443 -2.08 4.34 -15.19
CA TYR A 443 -2.91 3.95 -14.06
C TYR A 443 -2.86 4.97 -12.90
N VAL A 444 -2.13 6.07 -13.07
CA VAL A 444 -2.08 7.14 -12.07
C VAL A 444 -3.22 8.13 -12.36
N THR A 445 -4.07 8.36 -11.36
CA THR A 445 -5.15 9.33 -11.47
C THR A 445 -4.60 10.75 -11.69
N PRO A 446 -5.40 11.69 -12.23
CA PRO A 446 -4.94 13.07 -12.46
C PRO A 446 -4.35 13.76 -11.23
N ASP A 447 -4.76 13.35 -10.04
CA ASP A 447 -4.28 13.86 -8.76
C ASP A 447 -3.19 13.00 -8.09
N GLY A 448 -2.74 11.92 -8.72
CA GLY A 448 -1.53 11.19 -8.32
C GLY A 448 -1.73 9.87 -7.57
N LEU A 449 -2.95 9.33 -7.49
CA LEU A 449 -3.19 8.02 -6.86
C LEU A 449 -2.98 6.89 -7.85
N LEU A 450 -2.40 5.77 -7.40
CA LEU A 450 -2.30 4.57 -8.23
C LEU A 450 -3.61 3.79 -8.19
N HIS A 451 -4.23 3.62 -9.36
CA HIS A 451 -5.37 2.72 -9.59
C HIS A 451 -4.90 1.36 -10.13
N GLY A 452 -5.83 0.43 -10.36
CA GLY A 452 -5.52 -0.90 -10.92
C GLY A 452 -4.90 -1.86 -9.89
N VAL A 453 -4.92 -1.49 -8.61
CA VAL A 453 -4.38 -2.32 -7.52
C VAL A 453 -5.42 -3.35 -7.13
N CYS A 454 -5.04 -4.62 -6.99
CA CYS A 454 -5.98 -5.63 -6.49
C CYS A 454 -6.26 -5.40 -5.00
N GLN A 455 -7.51 -5.62 -4.56
CA GLN A 455 -7.87 -5.46 -3.15
C GLN A 455 -7.07 -6.42 -2.26
N HIS A 456 -6.97 -6.13 -0.95
CA HIS A 456 -6.39 -7.08 -0.01
C HIS A 456 -7.12 -8.44 -0.06
N ASN A 457 -6.38 -9.52 0.19
CA ASN A 457 -6.76 -10.87 -0.22
C ASN A 457 -7.80 -11.58 0.68
N CYS A 458 -8.43 -10.88 1.63
CA CYS A 458 -9.31 -11.55 2.58
C CYS A 458 -10.64 -12.02 1.97
N GLY A 459 -11.06 -11.46 0.83
CA GLY A 459 -12.14 -12.02 0.01
C GLY A 459 -11.73 -13.27 -0.79
N GLY A 460 -10.50 -13.76 -0.59
CA GLY A 460 -9.99 -15.00 -1.18
C GLY A 460 -9.78 -14.93 -2.69
N LEU A 461 -9.64 -16.11 -3.30
CA LEU A 461 -9.30 -16.26 -4.72
C LEU A 461 -10.33 -15.61 -5.66
N VAL A 462 -11.62 -15.66 -5.31
CA VAL A 462 -12.69 -15.09 -6.16
C VAL A 462 -12.50 -13.58 -6.28
N LEU A 463 -12.22 -12.88 -5.16
CA LEU A 463 -11.96 -11.45 -5.18
C LEU A 463 -10.70 -11.12 -6.00
N GLN A 464 -9.62 -11.88 -5.80
CA GLN A 464 -8.36 -11.61 -6.48
C GLN A 464 -8.46 -11.83 -8.01
N ARG A 465 -9.15 -12.89 -8.43
CA ARG A 465 -9.29 -13.26 -9.85
C ARG A 465 -10.38 -12.48 -10.58
N GLY A 466 -11.37 -11.94 -9.87
CA GLY A 466 -12.58 -11.32 -10.44
C GLY A 466 -12.40 -9.93 -11.05
N GLY A 467 -11.16 -9.45 -11.25
CA GLY A 467 -10.90 -8.15 -11.89
C GLY A 467 -11.22 -6.92 -11.03
N TYR A 468 -11.65 -7.08 -9.77
CA TYR A 468 -11.90 -5.95 -8.87
C TYR A 468 -10.59 -5.23 -8.54
N ARG A 469 -10.55 -3.91 -8.80
CA ARG A 469 -9.38 -3.05 -8.60
C ARG A 469 -9.76 -1.79 -7.84
N VAL A 470 -8.81 -1.30 -7.06
CA VAL A 470 -8.97 -0.20 -6.13
C VAL A 470 -7.87 0.83 -6.30
N LEU A 471 -8.07 2.00 -5.70
CA LEU A 471 -7.01 2.94 -5.40
C LEU A 471 -6.28 2.45 -4.15
N SER A 472 -4.94 2.52 -4.14
CA SER A 472 -4.17 2.10 -2.96
C SER A 472 -2.82 2.80 -2.88
N GLN A 473 -2.60 3.48 -1.75
CA GLN A 473 -1.33 4.14 -1.47
C GLN A 473 -0.22 3.11 -1.14
N MET A 474 -0.55 1.89 -0.73
CA MET A 474 0.44 0.80 -0.67
C MET A 474 1.06 0.53 -2.05
N GLY A 475 0.23 0.50 -3.10
CA GLY A 475 0.71 0.40 -4.48
C GLY A 475 1.57 1.60 -4.89
N MET A 476 1.24 2.81 -4.40
CA MET A 476 2.07 3.99 -4.60
C MET A 476 3.45 3.85 -3.95
N GLY A 477 3.53 3.26 -2.75
CA GLY A 477 4.81 2.94 -2.11
C GLY A 477 5.69 2.03 -2.95
N LEU A 478 5.12 0.99 -3.56
CA LEU A 478 5.84 0.11 -4.50
C LEU A 478 6.28 0.85 -5.78
N LEU A 479 5.41 1.69 -6.34
CA LEU A 479 5.75 2.54 -7.49
C LEU A 479 6.85 3.55 -7.14
N ALA A 480 6.89 4.07 -5.91
CA ALA A 480 7.95 4.99 -5.47
C ALA A 480 9.31 4.28 -5.37
N GLN A 481 9.34 3.02 -4.93
CA GLN A 481 10.56 2.19 -4.96
C GLN A 481 11.04 1.98 -6.39
N LEU A 482 10.14 1.65 -7.33
CA LEU A 482 10.46 1.53 -8.74
C LEU A 482 10.95 2.87 -9.32
N TYR A 483 10.24 3.97 -9.04
CA TYR A 483 10.59 5.31 -9.50
C TYR A 483 12.03 5.66 -9.08
N ALA A 484 12.35 5.51 -7.80
CA ALA A 484 13.69 5.73 -7.28
C ALA A 484 14.71 4.82 -7.98
N ALA A 485 14.45 3.51 -8.03
CA ALA A 485 15.35 2.57 -8.69
C ALA A 485 15.52 2.83 -10.20
N VAL A 486 14.58 3.46 -10.90
CA VAL A 486 14.77 3.83 -12.30
C VAL A 486 15.57 5.12 -12.45
N HIS A 487 15.40 6.07 -11.51
CA HIS A 487 15.92 7.44 -11.61
C HIS A 487 17.21 7.70 -10.83
N THR A 488 17.65 6.81 -9.93
CA THR A 488 18.97 6.93 -9.32
C THR A 488 20.02 6.89 -10.43
N GLU A 489 21.07 7.72 -10.37
CA GLU A 489 22.18 7.59 -11.30
C GLU A 489 22.92 6.27 -11.04
N SER A 490 23.76 5.81 -11.98
CA SER A 490 24.54 4.59 -11.76
C SER A 490 25.30 4.72 -10.44
N LEU A 491 25.14 3.74 -9.54
CA LEU A 491 26.01 3.64 -8.37
C LEU A 491 27.42 3.45 -8.95
N GLU A 492 28.28 4.46 -8.78
CA GLU A 492 29.71 4.22 -8.98
C GLU A 492 30.06 3.03 -8.08
N VAL A 493 30.59 1.98 -8.70
CA VAL A 493 31.08 0.80 -7.98
C VAL A 493 32.25 1.31 -7.12
N ILE A 494 31.98 1.62 -5.86
CA ILE A 494 33.01 1.93 -4.85
C ILE A 494 33.62 0.61 -4.36
#